data_AF-A0A519N3X1-F1
#
_entry.id   AF-A0A519N3X1-F1
#
_cell.length_a   1.000
_cell.length_b   1.000
_cell.length_c   1.000
_cell.angle_alpha   90.00
_cell.angle_beta   90.00
_cell.angle_gamma   90.00
#
_symmetry.space_group_name_H-M   'P 1'
#
loop_
_entity.id
_entity.type
_entity.pdbx_description
1 polymer ?
#
loop_
_entity_poly.entity_id
_entity_poly.type
_entity_poly.pdbx_seq_one_letter_code
_entity_poly.pdbx_strand_id
1 'polypeptide(L)'
;MKSLSLFISVVALIVSGYFFVVDFRISFEANYLIYMGMLLTLIFICILGILLSSPLVNRSKKRARTLIYNSYMRERTRNKSFDSQLGML
;
A
#
# COMPACT_ATOMS: atom_id res chain seq x y z
N MET A 1 3.80 5.47 17.72
CA MET A 1 3.96 6.57 16.74
C MET A 1 3.24 6.30 15.42
N LYS A 2 3.50 5.19 14.71
CA LYS A 2 2.83 4.89 13.43
C LYS A 2 1.31 4.69 13.55
N SER A 3 0.83 4.06 14.63
CA SER A 3 -0.60 3.82 14.84
C SER A 3 -1.44 5.08 15.08
N LEU A 4 -0.85 6.11 15.70
CA LEU A 4 -1.53 7.40 15.93
C LEU A 4 -1.76 8.15 14.60
N SER A 5 -0.74 8.16 13.74
CA SER A 5 -0.88 8.72 12.37
C SER A 5 -1.96 7.98 11.58
N LEU A 6 -2.01 6.65 11.68
CA LEU A 6 -3.06 5.86 11.05
C LEU A 6 -4.46 6.21 11.57
N PHE A 7 -4.61 6.34 12.89
CA PHE A 7 -5.87 6.72 13.51
C PHE A 7 -6.34 8.11 13.04
N ILE A 8 -5.44 9.09 13.03
CA ILE A 8 -5.74 10.45 12.55
C ILE A 8 -6.15 10.43 11.08
N SER A 9 -5.44 9.70 10.22
CA SER A 9 -5.80 9.60 8.80
C SER A 9 -7.15 8.90 8.58
N VAL A 10 -7.49 7.89 9.37
CA VAL A 10 -8.80 7.22 9.30
C VAL A 10 -9.91 8.17 9.74
N VAL A 11 -9.73 8.87 10.87
CA VAL A 11 -10.72 9.84 11.36
C VAL A 11 -10.92 10.97 10.34
N ALA A 12 -9.83 11.55 9.82
CA ALA A 12 -9.89 12.59 8.80
C ALA A 12 -10.57 12.10 7.50
N LEU A 13 -10.37 10.84 7.12
CA LEU A 13 -11.02 10.23 5.96
C LEU A 13 -12.54 10.08 6.17
N ILE A 14 -12.97 9.66 7.36
CA ILE A 14 -14.40 9.55 7.69
C ILE A 14 -15.06 10.93 7.68
N VAL A 15 -14.44 11.92 8.32
CA VAL A 15 -14.97 13.28 8.39
C VAL A 15 -15.05 13.91 7.00
N SER A 16 -13.97 13.85 6.22
CA SER A 16 -13.96 14.40 4.85
C SER A 16 -14.93 13.68 3.93
N GLY A 17 -15.05 12.35 4.02
CA GLY A 17 -16.04 11.59 3.27
C GLY A 17 -17.48 11.96 3.65
N TYR A 18 -17.75 12.19 4.94
CA TYR A 18 -19.06 12.64 5.40
C TYR A 18 -19.43 14.01 4.82
N PHE A 19 -18.55 15.01 4.95
CA PHE A 19 -18.77 16.34 4.37
C PHE A 19 -18.90 16.28 2.84
N PHE A 20 -18.10 15.45 2.18
CA PHE A 20 -18.18 15.29 0.74
C PHE A 20 -19.54 14.73 0.28
N VAL A 21 -20.12 13.79 1.02
CA VAL A 21 -21.44 13.19 0.69
C VAL A 21 -22.59 14.11 1.08
N VAL A 22 -22.54 14.74 2.25
CA VAL A 22 -23.63 15.59 2.76
C VAL A 22 -23.76 16.88 1.97
N ASP A 23 -22.64 17.54 1.66
CA ASP A 23 -22.64 18.79 0.93
C ASP A 23 -22.61 18.59 -0.59
N PHE A 24 -22.77 17.34 -1.07
CA PHE A 24 -22.75 17.02 -2.50
C PHE A 24 -23.94 17.65 -3.24
N ARG A 25 -23.72 18.84 -3.78
CA ARG A 25 -24.63 19.55 -4.67
C ARG A 25 -23.95 19.83 -6.00
N ILE A 26 -24.70 19.81 -7.09
CA ILE A 26 -24.16 20.26 -8.39
C ILE A 26 -24.36 21.76 -8.44
N SER A 27 -23.30 22.52 -8.12
CA SER A 27 -23.25 23.96 -8.23
C SER A 27 -21.99 24.36 -9.01
N PHE A 28 -22.13 25.37 -9.88
CA PHE A 28 -21.04 25.89 -10.72
C PHE A 28 -20.37 27.13 -10.11
N GLU A 29 -20.68 27.44 -8.85
CA GLU A 29 -20.00 28.51 -8.13
C GLU A 29 -18.52 28.14 -7.90
N ALA A 30 -17.62 29.07 -8.21
CA ALA A 30 -16.17 28.84 -8.08
C ALA A 30 -15.77 28.44 -6.65
N ASN A 31 -16.39 29.06 -5.63
CA ASN A 31 -16.14 28.75 -4.22
C ASN A 31 -16.50 27.29 -3.89
N TYR A 32 -17.64 26.84 -4.39
CA TYR A 32 -18.11 25.47 -4.19
C TYR A 32 -17.19 24.46 -4.87
N LEU A 33 -16.72 24.77 -6.09
CA LEU A 33 -15.78 23.93 -6.82
C LEU A 33 -14.44 23.79 -6.10
N ILE A 34 -13.92 24.90 -5.56
CA ILE A 34 -12.68 24.91 -4.77
C ILE A 34 -12.86 24.11 -3.47
N TYR A 35 -13.98 24.29 -2.77
CA TYR A 35 -14.30 23.55 -1.54
C TYR A 35 -14.34 22.03 -1.80
N MET A 36 -15.08 21.59 -2.83
CA MET A 36 -15.15 20.19 -3.20
C MET A 36 -13.80 19.64 -3.66
N GLY A 37 -13.01 20.41 -4.41
CA GLY A 37 -11.65 20.03 -4.79
C GLY A 37 -10.71 19.85 -3.60
N MET A 38 -10.80 20.73 -2.59
CA MET A 38 -10.02 20.59 -1.35
C MET A 38 -10.42 19.34 -0.57
N LEU A 39 -11.72 19.05 -0.44
CA LEU A 39 -12.19 17.81 0.18
C LEU A 39 -11.66 16.57 -0.55
N LEU A 40 -11.69 16.59 -1.88
CA LEU A 40 -11.26 15.48 -2.72
C LEU A 40 -9.75 15.22 -2.59
N THR A 41 -8.93 16.28 -2.62
CA THR A 41 -7.48 16.16 -2.39
C THR A 41 -7.15 15.68 -0.98
N LEU A 42 -7.91 16.13 0.04
CA LEU A 42 -7.76 15.67 1.42
C LEU A 42 -8.05 14.17 1.56
N ILE A 43 -9.10 13.67 0.93
CA ILE A 43 -9.44 12.24 0.89
C ILE A 43 -8.30 11.45 0.25
N PHE A 44 -7.76 11.89 -0.90
CA PHE A 44 -6.63 11.22 -1.56
C PHE A 44 -5.39 11.14 -0.67
N ILE A 45 -5.03 12.24 -0.01
CA ILE A 45 -3.87 12.28 0.90
C ILE A 45 -4.09 11.32 2.08
N CYS A 46 -5.30 11.26 2.63
CA CYS A 46 -5.62 10.31 3.71
C CYS A 46 -5.50 8.86 3.25
N ILE A 47 -6.00 8.52 2.06
CA ILE A 47 -5.86 7.17 1.47
C ILE A 47 -4.38 6.83 1.27
N LEU A 48 -3.58 7.74 0.72
CA LEU A 48 -2.14 7.53 0.53
C LEU A 48 -1.41 7.33 1.86
N GLY A 49 -1.76 8.11 2.89
CA GLY A 49 -1.23 7.97 4.25
C GLY A 49 -1.52 6.59 4.85
N ILE A 50 -2.75 6.09 4.69
CA ILE A 50 -3.15 4.75 5.12
C ILE A 50 -2.39 3.67 4.32
N LEU A 51 -2.27 3.84 3.00
CA LEU A 51 -1.58 2.89 2.12
C LEU A 51 -0.09 2.74 2.47
N LEU A 52 0.59 3.86 2.73
CA LEU A 52 2.00 3.90 3.11
C LEU A 52 2.24 3.40 4.53
N SER A 53 1.30 3.67 5.45
CA SER A 53 1.40 3.20 6.83
C SER A 53 1.01 1.72 7.00
N SER A 54 0.33 1.12 6.01
CA SER A 54 -0.10 -0.26 6.08
C SER A 54 1.10 -1.22 5.98
N PRO A 55 1.36 -2.06 7.00
CA PRO A 55 2.44 -3.05 6.96
C PRO A 55 2.19 -4.16 5.93
N LEU A 56 0.99 -4.24 5.31
CA LEU A 56 0.70 -5.19 4.23
C LEU A 56 1.60 -4.96 3.00
N VAL A 57 1.88 -3.71 2.63
CA VAL A 57 2.77 -3.37 1.50
C VAL A 57 4.22 -3.77 1.80
N ASN A 58 4.64 -3.65 3.05
CA ASN A 58 5.99 -4.08 3.46
C ASN A 58 6.11 -5.61 3.62
N ARG A 59 5.03 -6.31 3.98
CA ARG A 59 5.01 -7.78 4.06
C ARG A 59 4.99 -8.43 2.68
N SER A 60 4.28 -7.88 1.71
CA SER A 60 4.28 -8.40 0.33
C SER A 60 5.66 -8.29 -0.33
N LYS A 61 6.40 -7.20 -0.12
CA LYS A 61 7.82 -7.09 -0.55
C LYS A 61 8.74 -8.13 0.11
N LYS A 62 8.57 -8.41 1.40
CA LYS A 62 9.36 -9.44 2.11
C LYS A 62 9.03 -10.86 1.62
N ARG A 63 7.77 -11.16 1.33
CA ARG A 63 7.32 -12.46 0.79
C ARG A 63 7.84 -12.71 -0.63
N ALA A 64 7.84 -11.68 -1.49
CA ALA A 64 8.40 -11.78 -2.84
C ALA A 64 9.91 -12.10 -2.82
N ARG A 65 10.69 -11.43 -1.95
CA ARG A 65 12.13 -11.72 -1.80
C ARG A 65 12.41 -13.13 -1.29
N THR A 66 11.60 -13.64 -0.37
CA THR A 66 11.79 -15.00 0.18
C THR A 66 11.43 -16.08 -0.84
N LEU A 67 10.42 -15.86 -1.70
CA LEU A 67 10.10 -16.79 -2.78
C LEU A 67 11.21 -16.87 -3.83
N ILE A 68 11.77 -15.73 -4.25
CA ILE A 68 12.87 -15.67 -5.23
C ILE A 68 14.15 -16.32 -4.67
N TYR A 69 14.45 -16.10 -3.38
CA TYR A 69 15.61 -16.72 -2.73
C TYR A 69 15.44 -18.24 -2.60
N ASN A 70 14.23 -18.71 -2.25
CA ASN A 70 13.96 -20.13 -2.08
C ASN A 70 13.97 -20.89 -3.42
N SER A 71 13.52 -20.28 -4.52
CA SER A 71 13.69 -20.84 -5.86
C SER A 71 15.17 -20.97 -6.25
N TYR A 72 15.99 -19.93 -6.01
CA TYR A 72 17.42 -19.96 -6.32
C TYR A 72 18.20 -21.01 -5.51
N MET A 73 17.80 -21.26 -4.26
CA MET A 73 18.45 -22.27 -3.41
C MET A 73 18.10 -23.70 -3.85
N ARG A 74 16.87 -23.92 -4.33
CA ARG A 74 16.39 -25.23 -4.80
C ARG A 74 17.09 -25.68 -6.08
N GLU A 75 17.36 -24.75 -7.01
CA GLU A 75 18.18 -25.01 -8.20
C GLU A 75 19.62 -25.40 -7.84
N ARG A 76 20.23 -24.72 -6.85
CA ARG A 76 21.63 -24.99 -6.44
C ARG A 76 21.79 -26.33 -5.73
N THR A 77 20.81 -26.77 -4.94
CA THR A 77 20.81 -28.11 -4.34
C THR A 77 20.61 -29.22 -5.37
N ARG A 78 19.82 -28.96 -6.44
CA ARG A 78 19.61 -29.93 -7.52
C ARG A 78 20.88 -30.15 -8.35
N ASN A 79 21.62 -29.08 -8.64
CA ASN A 79 22.89 -29.22 -9.37
C ASN A 79 23.97 -29.94 -8.54
N LYS A 80 24.09 -29.64 -7.23
CA LYS A 80 25.04 -30.36 -6.37
C LYS A 80 24.79 -31.87 -6.32
N SER A 81 23.53 -32.30 -6.26
CA SER A 81 23.20 -33.74 -6.31
C SER A 81 23.53 -34.38 -7.67
N PHE A 82 23.38 -33.63 -8.76
CA PHE A 82 23.67 -34.12 -10.11
C PHE A 82 25.18 -34.24 -10.34
N ASP A 83 25.96 -33.24 -9.93
CA ASP A 83 27.42 -33.25 -10.03
C ASP A 83 28.05 -34.35 -9.16
N SER A 84 27.49 -34.62 -7.98
CA SER A 84 27.93 -35.72 -7.12
C SER A 84 27.63 -37.11 -7.70
N GLN A 85 26.60 -37.24 -8.55
CA GLN A 85 26.26 -38.49 -9.24
C GLN A 85 27.06 -38.69 -10.52
N LEU A 86 27.53 -37.61 -11.15
CA LEU A 86 28.35 -37.65 -12.36
C LEU A 86 29.86 -37.78 -12.10
N GLY A 87 30.29 -37.88 -10.84
CA GLY A 87 31.69 -38.13 -10.50
C GLY A 87 32.65 -37.01 -10.94
N MET A 88 32.17 -35.77 -11.07
CA MET A 88 33.00 -34.60 -11.35
C MET A 88 33.38 -33.86 -10.06
N LEU A 89 34.03 -34.57 -9.14
CA LEU A 89 34.79 -34.02 -8.02
C LEU A 89 36.00 -34.92 -7.71
#